data_AF-A0A510Y801-F1
#
_entry.id   AF-A0A510Y801-F1
#
_cell.length_a   1.000
_cell.length_b   1.000
_cell.length_c   1.000
_cell.angle_alpha   90.00
_cell.angle_beta   90.00
_cell.angle_gamma   90.00
#
_symmetry.space_group_name_H-M   'P 1'
#
loop_
_entity.id
_entity.type
_entity.pdbx_description
1 polymer ?
#
loop_
_entity_poly.entity_id
_entity_poly.type
_entity_poly.pdbx_seq_one_letter_code
_entity_poly.pdbx_strand_id
1 'polypeptide(L)'
;MAEKVSNLRVFEDEAGKMNRSVLDEGGLVLSIPQFTLYGNTQKGRRPNFMEAAAPEQAKVYYRRFNELLAEQNVHVETGVFGADMDISLTNDGPVTLILDSPKSQGNG
;
A
#
# COMPACT_ATOMS: atom_id res chain seq x y z
N MET A 1 2.06 2.55 9.18
CA MET A 1 1.38 2.39 7.87
C MET A 1 0.40 1.22 7.88
N ALA A 2 0.82 -0.01 8.23
CA ALA A 2 -0.06 -1.18 8.24
C ALA A 2 -1.35 -1.00 9.07
N GLU A 3 -1.23 -0.47 10.29
CA GLU A 3 -2.40 -0.12 11.13
C GLU A 3 -3.36 0.86 10.42
N LYS A 4 -2.82 1.90 9.77
CA LYS A 4 -3.63 2.88 9.03
C LYS A 4 -4.36 2.23 7.86
N VAL A 5 -3.71 1.33 7.12
CA VAL A 5 -4.34 0.59 6.00
C VAL A 5 -5.44 -0.33 6.52
N SER A 6 -5.17 -1.06 7.61
CA SER A 6 -6.11 -2.04 8.17
C SER A 6 -7.38 -1.39 8.73
N ASN A 7 -7.26 -0.17 9.28
CA ASN A 7 -8.37 0.56 9.90
C ASN A 7 -8.99 1.63 9.00
N LEU A 8 -8.55 1.76 7.74
CA LEU A 8 -9.05 2.81 6.86
C LEU A 8 -10.51 2.56 6.50
N ARG A 9 -11.37 3.55 6.75
CA ARG A 9 -12.80 3.44 6.49
C ARG A 9 -13.10 3.72 5.02
N VAL A 10 -13.11 2.66 4.22
CA VAL A 10 -13.28 2.70 2.76
C VAL A 10 -14.37 1.77 2.24
N PHE A 11 -15.19 1.22 3.13
CA PHE A 11 -16.35 0.42 2.79
C PHE A 11 -17.61 1.08 3.37
N GLU A 12 -18.71 0.97 2.63
CA GLU A 12 -20.01 1.52 3.03
C GLU A 12 -20.63 0.73 4.18
N ASP A 13 -21.26 1.42 5.12
CA ASP A 13 -22.18 0.85 6.09
C ASP A 13 -23.60 0.71 5.51
N GLU A 14 -24.55 0.26 6.33
CA GLU A 14 -25.96 0.12 5.93
C GLU A 14 -26.62 1.43 5.49
N ALA A 15 -26.03 2.58 5.86
CA ALA A 15 -26.52 3.90 5.47
C ALA A 15 -25.82 4.44 4.22
N GLY A 16 -25.00 3.63 3.55
CA GLY A 16 -24.23 4.03 2.36
C GLY A 16 -23.10 5.01 2.70
N LYS A 17 -22.61 5.02 3.94
CA LYS A 17 -21.51 5.89 4.36
C LYS A 17 -20.23 5.09 4.55
N MET A 18 -19.12 5.65 4.08
CA MET A 18 -17.78 5.06 4.17
C MET A 18 -17.26 5.03 5.61
N ASN A 19 -17.72 4.05 6.38
CA ASN A 19 -17.49 3.96 7.82
C ASN A 19 -16.81 2.65 8.25
N ARG A 20 -16.67 1.70 7.34
CA ARG A 20 -16.13 0.38 7.62
C ARG A 20 -14.76 0.18 6.99
N SER A 21 -13.93 -0.53 7.71
CA SER A 21 -12.58 -0.91 7.31
C SER A 21 -12.52 -2.31 6.73
N VAL A 22 -11.36 -2.71 6.20
CA VAL A 22 -11.16 -4.08 5.71
C VAL A 22 -11.34 -5.12 6.83
N LEU A 23 -11.05 -4.74 8.08
CA LEU A 23 -11.28 -5.58 9.26
C LEU A 23 -12.78 -5.77 9.52
N ASP A 24 -13.56 -4.69 9.43
CA ASP A 24 -15.01 -4.73 9.68
C ASP A 24 -15.75 -5.59 8.63
N GLU A 25 -15.28 -5.56 7.38
CA GLU A 25 -15.82 -6.33 6.27
C GLU A 25 -15.31 -7.78 6.19
N GLY A 26 -14.34 -8.16 7.04
CA GLY A 26 -13.65 -9.45 6.90
C GLY A 26 -12.95 -9.60 5.55
N GLY A 27 -12.54 -8.49 4.95
CA GLY A 27 -11.91 -8.44 3.63
C GLY A 27 -10.45 -8.90 3.65
N LEU A 28 -9.87 -8.92 2.45
CA LEU A 28 -8.49 -9.36 2.21
C LEU A 28 -7.66 -8.20 1.65
N VAL A 29 -6.35 -8.24 1.83
CA VAL A 29 -5.41 -7.30 1.19
C VAL A 29 -4.54 -8.03 0.18
N LEU A 30 -4.52 -7.56 -1.08
CA LEU A 30 -3.50 -7.92 -2.06
C LEU A 30 -2.39 -6.84 -2.04
N SER A 31 -1.25 -7.18 -1.47
CA SER A 31 -0.11 -6.26 -1.31
C SER A 31 0.91 -6.46 -2.43
N ILE A 32 1.11 -5.44 -3.28
CA ILE A 32 2.04 -5.47 -4.42
C ILE A 32 3.16 -4.44 -4.21
N PRO A 33 4.45 -4.81 -4.35
CA PRO A 33 5.54 -3.85 -4.26
C PRO A 33 5.61 -2.94 -5.50
N GLN A 34 5.48 -1.62 -5.32
CA GLN A 34 5.41 -0.64 -6.42
C GLN A 34 6.40 0.53 -6.23
N PHE A 35 7.66 0.37 -6.65
CA PHE A 35 8.67 1.43 -6.49
C PHE A 35 8.38 2.68 -7.33
N THR A 36 7.59 2.55 -8.42
CA THR A 36 7.30 3.66 -9.33
C THR A 36 6.44 4.75 -8.70
N LEU A 37 5.83 4.50 -7.53
CA LEU A 37 5.15 5.53 -6.74
C LEU A 37 6.10 6.68 -6.33
N TYR A 38 7.41 6.41 -6.22
CA TYR A 38 8.45 7.43 -6.00
C TYR A 38 8.98 8.05 -7.30
N GLY A 39 8.32 7.82 -8.44
CA GLY A 39 8.73 8.34 -9.73
C GLY A 39 8.57 9.86 -9.82
N ASN A 40 9.66 10.61 -9.85
CA ASN A 40 9.65 12.03 -10.13
C ASN A 40 9.67 12.27 -11.64
N THR A 41 8.59 12.87 -12.14
CA THR A 41 8.34 13.17 -13.56
C THR A 41 8.43 14.67 -13.89
N GLN A 42 8.89 15.51 -12.96
CA GLN A 42 8.91 16.97 -13.14
C GLN A 42 9.94 17.43 -14.19
N LYS A 43 10.99 16.63 -14.47
CA LYS A 43 12.08 16.99 -15.39
C LYS A 43 12.10 16.05 -16.60
N GLY A 44 11.61 16.55 -17.74
CA GLY A 44 11.68 15.83 -19.02
C GLY A 44 10.66 14.69 -19.15
N ARG A 45 10.94 13.71 -20.02
CA ARG A 45 10.03 12.60 -20.35
C ARG A 45 10.36 11.28 -19.66
N ARG A 46 11.47 11.22 -18.92
CA ARG A 46 11.95 10.01 -18.24
C ARG A 46 11.80 10.19 -16.73
N PRO A 47 10.97 9.37 -16.04
CA PRO A 47 10.91 9.42 -14.59
C PRO A 47 12.27 9.05 -13.98
N ASN A 48 12.58 9.66 -12.84
CA ASN A 48 13.67 9.23 -11.97
C ASN A 48 13.10 8.73 -10.64
N PHE A 49 13.81 7.81 -9.98
CA PHE A 49 13.33 7.11 -8.80
C PHE A 49 14.30 7.26 -7.62
N MET A 50 14.96 8.42 -7.52
CA MET A 50 16.01 8.65 -6.52
C MET A 50 15.49 8.60 -5.08
N GLU A 51 14.19 8.83 -4.87
CA GLU A 51 13.56 8.75 -3.54
C GLU A 51 13.14 7.33 -3.14
N ALA A 52 13.18 6.37 -4.08
CA ALA A 52 12.89 4.98 -3.75
C ALA A 52 14.06 4.36 -2.94
N ALA A 53 13.73 3.54 -1.96
CA ALA A 53 14.73 2.76 -1.24
C ALA A 53 15.47 1.78 -2.18
N ALA A 54 16.72 1.47 -1.87
CA ALA A 54 17.48 0.45 -2.58
C ALA A 54 16.78 -0.92 -2.55
N PRO A 55 16.89 -1.76 -3.59
CA PRO A 55 16.10 -2.99 -3.72
C PRO A 55 16.17 -3.93 -2.51
N GLU A 56 17.36 -4.16 -1.95
CA GLU A 56 17.54 -5.04 -0.79
C GLU A 56 16.81 -4.50 0.45
N GLN A 57 16.91 -3.20 0.68
CA GLN A 57 16.23 -2.54 1.80
C GLN A 57 14.71 -2.51 1.60
N ALA A 58 14.26 -2.22 0.38
CA ALA A 58 12.85 -2.21 0.01
C ALA A 58 12.20 -3.59 0.16
N LYS A 59 12.92 -4.67 -0.17
CA LYS A 59 12.45 -6.06 0.02
C LYS A 59 12.22 -6.39 1.50
N VAL A 60 13.12 -5.95 2.39
CA VAL A 60 12.97 -6.11 3.84
C VAL A 60 11.75 -5.32 4.34
N TYR A 61 11.60 -4.05 3.92
CA TYR A 61 10.46 -3.23 4.30
C TYR A 61 9.13 -3.80 3.80
N TYR A 62 9.08 -4.29 2.57
CA TYR A 62 7.89 -4.91 2.00
C TYR A 62 7.47 -6.16 2.77
N ARG A 63 8.42 -7.05 3.09
CA ARG A 63 8.15 -8.22 3.95
C ARG A 63 7.63 -7.80 5.32
N ARG A 64 8.31 -6.86 5.98
CA ARG A 64 7.89 -6.39 7.31
C ARG A 64 6.52 -5.72 7.27
N PHE A 65 6.20 -4.98 6.21
CA PHE A 65 4.88 -4.38 6.02
C PHE A 65 3.77 -5.44 5.94
N ASN A 66 3.99 -6.52 5.18
CA ASN A 66 3.03 -7.63 5.08
C ASN A 66 2.87 -8.40 6.40
N GLU A 67 3.97 -8.64 7.13
CA GLU A 67 3.92 -9.21 8.48
C GLU A 67 3.10 -8.33 9.42
N LEU A 68 3.34 -7.01 9.41
CA LEU A 68 2.59 -6.06 10.24
C LEU A 68 1.10 -6.02 9.89
N LEU A 69 0.72 -6.19 8.62
CA LEU A 69 -0.69 -6.33 8.23
C LEU A 69 -1.31 -7.62 8.78
N ALA A 70 -0.59 -8.74 8.68
CA ALA A 70 -1.04 -10.02 9.25
C ALA A 70 -1.19 -9.95 10.78
N GLU A 71 -0.29 -9.23 11.47
CA GLU A 71 -0.39 -8.94 12.90
C GLU A 71 -1.64 -8.11 13.27
N GLN A 72 -2.25 -7.38 12.32
CA GLN A 72 -3.55 -6.70 12.50
C GLN A 72 -4.76 -7.63 12.27
N ASN A 73 -4.55 -8.93 12.06
CA ASN A 73 -5.56 -9.92 11.66
C ASN A 73 -6.14 -9.71 10.26
N VAL A 74 -5.40 -9.06 9.36
CA VAL A 74 -5.74 -8.99 7.95
C VAL A 74 -5.19 -10.24 7.24
N HIS A 75 -6.00 -10.89 6.42
CA HIS A 75 -5.48 -11.91 5.49
C HIS A 75 -4.81 -11.21 4.30
N VAL A 76 -3.53 -11.50 4.10
CA VAL A 76 -2.69 -10.80 3.12
C VAL A 76 -2.22 -11.77 2.05
N GLU A 77 -2.61 -11.49 0.82
CA GLU A 77 -1.99 -12.05 -0.38
C GLU A 77 -0.88 -11.12 -0.87
N THR A 78 0.19 -11.68 -1.43
CA THR A 78 1.39 -10.92 -1.79
C THR A 78 1.82 -11.16 -3.23
N GLY A 79 2.27 -10.09 -3.89
CA GLY A 79 3.03 -10.20 -5.14
C GLY A 79 4.46 -10.69 -4.92
N VAL A 80 5.22 -10.82 -6.01
CA VAL A 80 6.61 -11.26 -5.97
C VAL A 80 7.54 -10.06 -6.17
N PHE A 81 8.33 -9.73 -5.14
CA PHE A 81 9.24 -8.59 -5.20
C PHE A 81 10.28 -8.73 -6.31
N GLY A 82 10.32 -7.75 -7.21
CA GLY A 82 11.26 -7.71 -8.33
C GLY A 82 10.90 -8.60 -9.52
N ALA A 83 9.76 -9.28 -9.47
CA ALA A 83 9.24 -10.01 -10.62
C ALA A 83 8.45 -9.08 -11.55
N ASP A 84 8.41 -9.44 -12.83
CA ASP A 84 7.42 -8.93 -13.76
C ASP A 84 6.05 -9.54 -13.43
N MET A 85 5.00 -8.73 -13.40
CA MET A 85 3.68 -9.13 -12.88
C MET A 85 2.56 -8.49 -13.68
N ASP A 86 1.62 -9.32 -14.13
CA ASP A 86 0.32 -8.89 -14.63
C ASP A 86 -0.70 -8.94 -13.49
N ILE A 87 -1.25 -7.79 -13.11
CA ILE A 87 -2.19 -7.66 -11.99
C ILE A 87 -3.56 -7.27 -12.52
N SER A 88 -4.55 -8.13 -12.31
CA SER A 88 -5.96 -7.83 -12.56
C SER A 88 -6.64 -7.37 -11.27
N LEU A 89 -7.40 -6.28 -11.35
CA LEU A 89 -8.28 -5.84 -10.26
C LEU A 89 -9.59 -5.28 -10.82
N THR A 90 -10.67 -5.46 -10.06
CA THR A 90 -11.93 -4.75 -10.26
C THR A 90 -12.04 -3.72 -9.16
N ASN A 91 -12.10 -2.44 -9.51
CA ASN A 91 -12.24 -1.36 -8.54
C ASN A 91 -13.74 -1.07 -8.33
N ASP A 92 -14.27 -1.50 -7.19
CA ASP A 92 -15.64 -1.25 -6.79
C ASP A 92 -15.78 0.21 -6.28
N GLY A 93 -16.66 0.99 -6.92
CA GLY A 93 -16.75 2.44 -6.78
C GLY A 93 -16.52 3.22 -8.08
N PRO A 94 -15.27 3.62 -8.43
CA PRO A 94 -14.02 3.28 -7.75
C PRO A 94 -13.63 4.26 -6.63
N VAL A 95 -13.02 3.71 -5.57
CA VAL A 95 -12.40 4.46 -4.47
C VAL A 95 -10.89 4.28 -4.57
N THR A 96 -10.13 5.37 -4.53
CA THR A 96 -8.67 5.31 -4.59
C THR A 96 -8.07 6.36 -3.67
N LEU A 97 -7.16 5.93 -2.81
CA LEU A 97 -6.50 6.79 -1.83
C LEU A 97 -4.99 6.61 -1.94
N ILE A 98 -4.28 7.74 -1.90
CA ILE A 98 -2.82 7.75 -1.80
C ILE A 98 -2.46 8.03 -0.34
N LEU A 99 -1.74 7.11 0.27
CA LEU A 99 -1.24 7.24 1.63
C LEU A 99 0.27 7.38 1.60
N ASP A 100 0.78 8.41 2.28
CA ASP A 100 2.20 8.56 2.57
C ASP A 100 2.42 8.60 4.09
N SER A 101 3.49 7.96 4.55
CA SER A 101 3.94 8.09 5.93
C SER A 101 4.88 9.29 6.00
N PRO A 102 4.73 10.21 6.97
CA PRO A 102 5.69 11.30 7.14
C PRO A 102 7.11 10.75 7.16
N LYS A 103 8.05 11.43 6.48
CA LYS A 103 9.47 11.16 6.71
C LYS A 103 9.69 11.29 8.22
N SER A 104 10.17 10.21 8.87
CA SER A 104 10.67 10.30 10.23
C SER A 104 11.63 11.48 10.24
N GLN A 105 11.30 12.53 11.00
CA GLN A 105 12.31 13.53 11.30
C GLN A 105 13.36 12.77 12.09
N GLY A 106 14.51 12.52 11.47
CA GLY A 106 15.68 12.10 12.21
C GLY A 106 15.92 13.17 13.26
N ASN A 107 15.93 12.78 14.54
CA ASN A 107 16.47 13.63 15.58
C ASN A 107 17.91 13.95 15.18
N GLY A 108 18.12 15.17 14.68
CA GLY A 108 19.42 15.82 14.66
C GLY A 108 19.77 16.33 16.05
#